data_AF-A0A1I4GH12-F1
#
_entry.id   AF-A0A1I4GH12-F1
#
_cell.length_a   1.000
_cell.length_b   1.000
_cell.length_c   1.000
_cell.angle_alpha   90.00
_cell.angle_beta   90.00
_cell.angle_gamma   90.00
#
_symmetry.space_group_name_H-M   'P 1'
#
loop_
_entity.id
_entity.type
_entity.pdbx_description
1 polymer ?
#
loop_
_entity_poly.entity_id
_entity_poly.type
_entity_poly.pdbx_seq_one_letter_code
_entity_poly.pdbx_strand_id
1 'polypeptide(L)'
;MKKWNVTLSTTEPENYVGIIKVRQGNRNSEILEAQIVQNGLPLDLTDCTATFQAFLGGEHVIERPCKIIDYKKGIVQYTFDEYSMQSLHRQKANIAFYKGEEEIATTQDFTYFVLHAVSKTPGEMGSYWQTAEDLINDMKNYLNAGKGDFEDWFNSVKEILESIDPGGVLLSKVVAFEKLMSERVPSGAEFFIEHDSDYQPEVEVTTYKNAIGTEMEGLDTGPSFGGETITVVPTFIRYDRMRIHIDIPSSFALTGEVVIEENTLLIIDGENVLNFTLDGATITNGGVMDKL
;
A
#
# COMPACT_ATOMS: atom_id res chain seq x y z
N MET A 1 21.91 21.83 12.04
CA MET A 1 23.26 22.38 11.82
C MET A 1 24.12 21.24 11.30
N LYS A 2 24.83 21.41 10.18
CA LYS A 2 25.67 20.34 9.60
C LYS A 2 26.87 20.07 10.51
N LYS A 3 27.06 18.81 10.88
CA LYS A 3 28.10 18.38 11.83
C LYS A 3 29.32 17.82 11.13
N TRP A 4 29.13 17.22 9.95
CA TRP A 4 30.21 16.75 9.10
C TRP A 4 30.09 17.36 7.71
N ASN A 5 31.22 17.79 7.17
CA ASN A 5 31.36 18.21 5.79
C ASN A 5 32.43 17.33 5.16
N VAL A 6 32.10 16.63 4.09
CA VAL A 6 32.99 15.69 3.40
C VAL A 6 32.97 15.92 1.90
N THR A 7 33.99 15.42 1.21
CA THR A 7 33.99 15.28 -0.25
C THR A 7 33.93 13.79 -0.56
N LEU A 8 32.96 13.39 -1.40
CA LEU A 8 32.80 12.01 -1.85
C LEU A 8 32.94 11.96 -3.36
N SER A 9 33.82 11.10 -3.83
CA SER A 9 34.11 10.87 -5.24
C SER A 9 33.40 9.62 -5.74
N THR A 10 32.98 9.64 -7.01
CA THR A 10 32.48 8.47 -7.73
C THR A 10 33.60 7.71 -8.46
N THR A 11 34.74 8.36 -8.71
CA THR A 11 35.82 7.84 -9.59
C THR A 11 37.15 7.58 -8.89
N GLU A 12 37.41 8.21 -7.75
CA GLU A 12 38.64 7.93 -6.97
C GLU A 12 38.56 6.52 -6.38
N PRO A 13 39.69 5.85 -6.05
CA PRO A 13 39.66 4.48 -5.54
C PRO A 13 39.15 4.36 -4.10
N GLU A 14 39.31 5.38 -3.27
CA GLU A 14 38.84 5.40 -1.88
C GLU A 14 38.42 6.82 -1.48
N ASN A 15 37.30 6.93 -0.76
CA ASN A 15 36.89 8.19 -0.14
C ASN A 15 37.54 8.35 1.24
N TYR A 16 38.64 9.13 1.29
CA TYR A 16 39.33 9.49 2.53
C TYR A 16 38.57 10.57 3.30
N VAL A 17 37.45 10.19 3.90
CA VAL A 17 36.73 11.08 4.82
C VAL A 17 37.35 11.06 6.21
N GLY A 18 37.28 12.20 6.91
CA GLY A 18 37.60 12.26 8.34
C GLY A 18 36.69 11.33 9.16
N ILE A 19 37.04 11.11 10.43
CA ILE A 19 36.30 10.17 11.27
C ILE A 19 34.88 10.70 11.57
N ILE A 20 33.87 10.12 10.92
CA ILE A 20 32.44 10.40 11.18
C ILE A 20 31.99 9.56 12.38
N LYS A 21 31.52 10.21 13.46
CA LYS A 21 31.06 9.56 14.70
C LYS A 21 29.65 10.00 15.05
N VAL A 22 28.66 9.21 14.68
CA VAL A 22 27.25 9.43 15.01
C VAL A 22 26.93 8.75 16.33
N ARG A 23 25.93 9.24 17.06
CA ARG A 23 25.51 8.63 18.33
C ARG A 23 24.10 8.06 18.19
N GLN A 24 23.98 6.78 18.51
CA GLN A 24 22.71 6.07 18.50
C GLN A 24 21.66 6.79 19.37
N GLY A 25 20.43 6.91 18.86
CA GLY A 25 19.33 7.57 19.57
C GLY A 25 19.30 9.11 19.49
N ASN A 26 20.31 9.75 18.88
CA ASN A 26 20.17 11.14 18.49
C ASN A 26 19.11 11.27 17.39
N ARG A 27 18.28 12.32 17.44
CA ARG A 27 17.25 12.59 16.42
C ARG A 27 17.53 13.91 15.74
N ASN A 28 17.60 13.90 14.41
CA ASN A 28 17.69 15.09 13.54
C ASN A 28 18.88 16.04 13.80
N SER A 29 19.89 15.59 14.55
CA SER A 29 21.06 16.40 14.91
C SER A 29 22.37 15.90 14.27
N GLU A 30 22.38 14.67 13.77
CA GLU A 30 23.53 14.04 13.13
C GLU A 30 23.42 14.24 11.61
N ILE A 31 23.93 15.36 11.11
CA ILE A 31 23.78 15.76 9.70
C ILE A 31 25.14 15.74 8.99
N LEU A 32 25.24 14.92 7.93
CA LEU A 32 26.34 14.86 6.97
C LEU A 32 25.99 15.71 5.75
N GLU A 33 26.88 16.61 5.37
CA GLU A 33 26.84 17.29 4.06
C GLU A 33 28.05 16.82 3.24
N ALA A 34 27.77 16.32 2.04
CA ALA A 34 28.76 15.78 1.12
C ALA A 34 28.79 16.62 -0.16
N GLN A 35 29.99 17.06 -0.53
CA GLN A 35 30.30 17.57 -1.85
C GLN A 35 30.61 16.37 -2.76
N ILE A 36 29.78 16.15 -3.78
CA ILE A 36 29.93 15.04 -4.71
C ILE A 36 30.81 15.47 -5.88
N VAL A 37 31.80 14.66 -6.20
CA VAL A 37 32.74 14.92 -7.29
C VAL A 37 32.91 13.71 -8.20
N GLN A 38 33.15 13.98 -9.48
CA GLN A 38 33.52 13.00 -10.49
C GLN A 38 34.76 13.52 -11.22
N ASN A 39 35.83 12.73 -11.26
CA ASN A 39 37.14 13.14 -11.79
C ASN A 39 37.66 14.47 -11.19
N GLY A 40 37.41 14.69 -9.90
CA GLY A 40 37.84 15.89 -9.17
C GLY A 40 37.00 17.15 -9.42
N LEU A 41 35.95 17.09 -10.25
CA LEU A 41 35.03 18.20 -10.49
C LEU A 41 33.68 17.96 -9.83
N PRO A 42 32.97 19.00 -9.35
CA PRO A 42 31.60 18.84 -8.84
C PRO A 42 30.69 18.15 -9.84
N LEU A 43 29.94 17.14 -9.37
CA LEU A 43 28.98 16.42 -10.19
C LEU A 43 27.67 17.20 -10.28
N ASP A 44 27.19 17.46 -11.49
CA ASP A 44 25.86 18.06 -11.70
C ASP A 44 24.78 16.98 -11.48
N LEU A 45 23.93 17.19 -10.49
CA LEU A 45 22.89 16.26 -10.07
C LEU A 45 21.49 16.65 -10.58
N THR A 46 21.39 17.58 -11.55
CA THR A 46 20.09 18.04 -12.07
C THR A 46 19.20 16.87 -12.48
N ASP A 47 17.93 16.92 -12.08
CA ASP A 47 16.90 15.87 -12.27
C ASP A 47 17.19 14.53 -11.58
N CYS A 48 18.16 14.49 -10.65
CA CYS A 48 18.49 13.27 -9.93
C CYS A 48 17.80 13.22 -8.55
N THR A 49 17.59 12.00 -8.06
CA THR A 49 17.38 11.70 -6.64
C THR A 49 18.66 11.10 -6.06
N ALA A 50 18.78 11.10 -4.74
CA ALA A 50 19.94 10.57 -4.05
C ALA A 50 19.51 9.70 -2.87
N THR A 51 20.17 8.56 -2.68
CA THR A 51 19.94 7.67 -1.55
C THR A 51 21.25 7.36 -0.82
N PHE A 52 21.21 7.34 0.49
CA PHE A 52 22.29 6.84 1.34
C PHE A 52 22.09 5.33 1.49
N GLN A 53 23.11 4.54 1.13
CA GLN A 53 23.09 3.11 1.36
C GLN A 53 24.19 2.72 2.35
N ALA A 54 23.90 1.79 3.24
CA ALA A 54 24.88 1.30 4.21
C ALA A 54 24.74 -0.18 4.51
N PHE A 55 25.90 -0.83 4.68
CA PHE A 55 26.03 -2.16 5.24
C PHE A 55 26.18 -2.05 6.76
N LEU A 56 25.12 -2.43 7.48
CA LEU A 56 25.04 -2.43 8.93
C LEU A 56 25.45 -3.80 9.49
N GLY A 57 26.43 -3.80 10.40
CA GLY A 57 26.92 -5.03 11.05
C GLY A 57 27.53 -6.06 10.11
N GLY A 58 27.76 -5.70 8.84
CA GLY A 58 28.30 -6.60 7.81
C GLY A 58 27.28 -7.46 7.08
N GLU A 59 25.99 -7.40 7.45
CA GLU A 59 24.96 -8.32 6.94
C GLU A 59 23.74 -7.59 6.37
N HIS A 60 23.37 -6.43 6.93
CA HIS A 60 22.10 -5.78 6.63
C HIS A 60 22.31 -4.55 5.76
N VAL A 61 21.59 -4.44 4.65
CA VAL A 61 21.62 -3.24 3.80
C VAL A 61 20.45 -2.34 4.15
N ILE A 62 20.72 -1.06 4.33
CA ILE A 62 19.69 -0.02 4.39
C ILE A 62 19.84 0.92 3.21
N GLU A 63 18.72 1.48 2.77
CA GLU A 63 18.66 2.55 1.78
C GLU A 63 17.71 3.64 2.28
N ARG A 64 18.20 4.88 2.36
CA ARG A 64 17.46 6.01 2.94
C ARG A 64 17.59 7.24 2.04
N PRO A 65 16.53 8.06 1.87
CA PRO A 65 16.59 9.22 0.98
C PRO A 65 17.56 10.30 1.51
N CYS A 66 18.35 10.86 0.61
CA CYS A 66 19.16 12.04 0.83
C CYS A 66 18.44 13.29 0.30
N LYS A 67 18.81 14.46 0.84
CA LYS A 67 18.35 15.75 0.34
C LYS A 67 19.45 16.40 -0.50
N ILE A 68 19.18 16.68 -1.78
CA ILE A 68 20.07 17.49 -2.61
C ILE A 68 19.85 18.97 -2.27
N ILE A 69 20.92 19.66 -1.89
CA ILE A 69 20.90 21.06 -1.44
C ILE A 69 21.25 22.00 -2.60
N ASP A 70 22.21 21.62 -3.43
CA ASP A 70 22.62 22.36 -4.64
C ASP A 70 22.92 21.36 -5.75
N TYR A 71 22.04 21.31 -6.74
CA TYR A 71 22.14 20.38 -7.86
C TYR A 71 23.38 20.62 -8.71
N LYS A 72 23.66 21.88 -9.08
CA LYS A 72 24.76 22.22 -9.98
C LYS A 72 26.12 22.08 -9.32
N LYS A 73 26.18 22.32 -8.01
CA LYS A 73 27.39 22.11 -7.24
C LYS A 73 27.49 20.70 -6.66
N GLY A 74 26.54 19.80 -6.86
CA GLY A 74 26.60 18.45 -6.31
C GLY A 74 26.66 18.40 -4.78
N ILE A 75 25.91 19.25 -4.08
CA ILE A 75 25.87 19.26 -2.61
C ILE A 75 24.68 18.43 -2.12
N VAL A 76 24.96 17.39 -1.36
CA VAL A 76 23.99 16.42 -0.85
C VAL A 76 24.04 16.37 0.66
N GLN A 77 22.90 16.22 1.30
CA GLN A 77 22.78 16.13 2.75
C GLN A 77 22.06 14.86 3.16
N TYR A 78 22.63 14.15 4.13
CA TYR A 78 22.01 13.02 4.80
C TYR A 78 21.88 13.31 6.30
N THR A 79 20.71 13.00 6.86
CA THR A 79 20.47 13.06 8.30
C THR A 79 20.43 11.64 8.81
N PHE A 80 21.39 11.24 9.65
CA PHE A 80 21.40 9.91 10.22
C PHE A 80 20.17 9.70 11.10
N ASP A 81 19.48 8.60 10.85
CA ASP A 81 18.25 8.17 11.49
C ASP A 81 18.45 6.89 12.31
N GLU A 82 17.37 6.40 12.92
CA GLU A 82 17.39 5.21 13.77
C GLU A 82 17.90 3.96 13.05
N TYR A 83 17.61 3.81 11.75
CA TYR A 83 18.09 2.70 10.93
C TYR A 83 19.60 2.79 10.71
N SER A 84 20.09 3.91 10.19
CA SER A 84 21.52 4.11 9.92
C SER A 84 22.39 4.15 11.17
N MET A 85 21.79 4.34 12.35
CA MET A 85 22.47 4.31 13.65
C MET A 85 22.17 3.04 14.47
N GLN A 86 21.57 2.01 13.87
CA GLN A 86 21.13 0.83 14.61
C GLN A 86 22.29 -0.07 15.07
N SER A 87 23.31 -0.26 14.23
CA SER A 87 24.44 -1.13 14.51
C SER A 87 25.62 -0.34 15.07
N LEU A 88 26.07 -0.69 16.27
CA LEU A 88 27.21 -0.04 16.91
C LEU A 88 28.51 -0.31 16.14
N HIS A 89 29.48 0.59 16.32
CA HIS A 89 30.84 0.50 15.76
C HIS A 89 30.88 0.87 14.27
N ARG A 90 31.82 0.30 13.52
CA ARG A 90 32.20 0.72 12.16
C ARG A 90 31.19 0.21 11.14
N GLN A 91 30.63 1.11 10.35
CA GLN A 91 29.73 0.82 9.24
C GLN A 91 30.32 1.30 7.92
N LYS A 92 29.94 0.66 6.81
CA LYS A 92 30.35 1.02 5.44
C LYS A 92 29.15 1.60 4.70
N ALA A 93 29.31 2.71 4.02
CA ALA A 93 28.23 3.40 3.32
C ALA A 93 28.69 4.08 2.03
N ASN A 94 27.75 4.38 1.16
CA ASN A 94 27.92 5.18 -0.05
C ASN A 94 26.67 6.04 -0.28
N ILE A 95 26.69 6.86 -1.33
CA ILE A 95 25.51 7.58 -1.83
C ILE A 95 25.32 7.22 -3.30
N ALA A 96 24.14 6.71 -3.63
CA ALA A 96 23.71 6.38 -4.98
C ALA A 96 22.80 7.49 -5.54
N PHE A 97 22.87 7.71 -6.85
CA PHE A 97 22.14 8.74 -7.58
C PHE A 97 21.32 8.11 -8.70
N TYR A 98 20.06 8.52 -8.81
CA TYR A 98 19.13 7.97 -9.78
C TYR A 98 18.51 9.08 -10.63
N LYS A 99 18.26 8.79 -11.92
CA LYS A 99 17.45 9.64 -12.80
C LYS A 99 16.21 8.85 -13.22
N GLY A 100 15.08 9.13 -12.59
CA GLY A 100 13.94 8.21 -12.63
C GLY A 100 14.27 6.94 -11.84
N GLU A 101 14.19 5.78 -12.49
CA GLU A 101 14.51 4.46 -11.90
C GLU A 101 15.94 3.99 -12.21
N GLU A 102 16.68 4.69 -13.08
CA GLU A 102 18.03 4.29 -13.49
C GLU A 102 19.09 4.83 -12.52
N GLU A 103 19.94 3.96 -11.97
CA GLU A 103 21.12 4.35 -11.20
C GLU A 103 22.21 4.89 -12.15
N ILE A 104 22.55 6.18 -12.01
CA ILE A 104 23.47 6.84 -12.93
C ILE A 104 24.89 6.95 -12.36
N ALA A 105 25.04 6.93 -11.04
CA ALA A 105 26.32 7.05 -10.35
C ALA A 105 26.19 6.65 -8.89
N THR A 106 27.27 6.12 -8.33
CA THR A 106 27.39 5.81 -6.91
C THR A 106 28.76 6.27 -6.43
N THR A 107 28.82 6.92 -5.27
CA THR A 107 30.11 7.29 -4.67
C THR A 107 30.88 6.04 -4.28
N GLN A 108 32.21 6.10 -4.23
CA GLN A 108 32.95 5.07 -3.52
C GLN A 108 32.52 4.98 -2.06
N ASP A 109 32.73 3.80 -1.49
CA ASP A 109 32.40 3.56 -0.10
C ASP A 109 33.23 4.43 0.84
N PHE A 110 32.57 4.92 1.88
CA PHE A 110 33.18 5.59 3.02
C PHE A 110 32.75 4.88 4.32
N THR A 111 33.36 5.31 5.42
CA THR A 111 33.14 4.70 6.74
C THR A 111 32.57 5.72 7.71
N TYR A 112 31.65 5.28 8.56
CA TYR A 112 31.22 6.01 9.75
C TYR A 112 31.16 5.09 10.96
N PHE A 113 31.17 5.68 12.16
CA PHE A 113 31.12 4.96 13.43
C PHE A 113 29.87 5.34 14.20
N VAL A 114 29.12 4.35 14.64
CA VAL A 114 27.98 4.52 15.55
C VAL A 114 28.46 4.29 16.98
N LEU A 115 28.29 5.31 17.82
CA LEU A 115 28.64 5.29 19.23
C LEU A 115 27.40 5.04 20.10
N HIS A 116 27.61 4.29 21.18
CA HIS A 116 26.60 4.08 22.21
C HIS A 116 26.23 5.42 22.89
N ALA A 117 24.92 5.67 23.08
CA ALA A 117 24.44 6.78 23.90
C ALA A 117 24.41 6.37 25.38
N VAL A 118 25.05 7.17 26.24
CA VAL A 118 25.08 6.91 27.70
C VAL A 118 23.67 6.93 28.32
N SER A 119 22.73 7.61 27.67
CA SER A 119 21.37 7.85 28.16
C SER A 119 20.31 6.87 27.64
N LYS A 120 20.71 5.79 26.94
CA LYS A 120 19.77 4.85 26.32
C LYS A 120 19.95 3.44 26.83
N THR A 121 18.84 2.78 27.14
CA THR A 121 18.80 1.37 27.55
C THR A 121 18.68 0.45 26.35
N PRO A 122 19.12 -0.83 26.43
CA PRO A 122 18.98 -1.81 25.34
C PRO A 122 17.56 -1.95 24.76
N GLY A 123 16.52 -1.83 25.59
CA GLY A 123 15.13 -1.88 25.13
C GLY A 123 14.69 -0.64 24.33
N GLU A 124 15.24 0.54 24.63
CA GLU A 124 14.99 1.76 23.84
C GLU A 124 15.81 1.82 22.55
N MET A 125 16.79 0.91 22.39
CA MET A 125 17.69 0.89 21.25
C MET A 125 17.15 0.13 20.04
N GLY A 126 16.09 -0.68 20.22
CA GLY A 126 15.20 -1.22 19.18
C GLY A 126 15.85 -2.04 18.05
N SER A 127 15.24 -3.16 17.65
CA SER A 127 15.56 -3.80 16.38
C SER A 127 14.72 -3.16 15.27
N TYR A 128 15.16 -2.01 14.77
CA TYR A 128 14.48 -1.31 13.65
C TYR A 128 14.53 -2.12 12.35
N TRP A 129 15.51 -3.03 12.22
CA TRP A 129 15.48 -4.11 11.24
C TRP A 129 14.78 -5.34 11.85
N GLN A 130 13.62 -5.68 11.31
CA GLN A 130 13.15 -7.06 11.18
C GLN A 130 13.10 -7.30 9.67
N THR A 131 13.63 -8.43 9.19
CA THR A 131 13.44 -8.74 7.77
C THR A 131 11.96 -9.03 7.51
N ALA A 132 11.52 -8.87 6.26
CA ALA A 132 10.19 -9.36 5.87
C ALA A 132 10.04 -10.86 6.20
N GLU A 133 11.13 -11.63 6.13
CA GLU A 133 11.16 -13.04 6.48
C GLU A 133 10.93 -13.30 7.98
N ASP A 134 11.55 -12.51 8.87
CA ASP A 134 11.31 -12.61 10.32
C ASP A 134 9.86 -12.27 10.66
N LEU A 135 9.32 -11.20 10.07
CA LEU A 135 7.91 -10.83 10.25
C LEU A 135 6.98 -11.94 9.76
N ILE A 136 7.25 -12.51 8.59
CA ILE A 136 6.49 -13.64 8.05
C ILE A 136 6.56 -14.85 9.00
N ASN A 137 7.72 -15.13 9.58
CA ASN A 137 7.89 -16.23 10.52
C ASN A 137 7.14 -15.97 11.84
N ASP A 138 7.20 -14.75 12.37
CA ASP A 138 6.42 -14.35 13.55
C ASP A 138 4.92 -14.47 13.29
N MET A 139 4.44 -14.01 12.13
CA MET A 139 3.03 -14.17 11.71
C MET A 139 2.64 -15.64 11.59
N LYS A 140 3.48 -16.49 11.00
CA LYS A 140 3.23 -17.94 10.91
C LYS A 140 3.16 -18.59 12.29
N ASN A 141 4.06 -18.22 13.19
CA ASN A 141 4.08 -18.74 14.56
C ASN A 141 2.80 -18.34 15.31
N TYR A 142 2.38 -17.08 15.19
CA TYR A 142 1.13 -16.59 15.77
C TYR A 142 -0.10 -17.34 15.21
N LEU A 143 -0.18 -17.52 13.88
CA LEU A 143 -1.28 -18.26 13.25
C LEU A 143 -1.33 -19.72 13.68
N ASN A 144 -0.17 -20.38 13.76
CA ASN A 144 -0.09 -21.78 14.18
C ASN A 144 -0.49 -21.97 15.65
N ALA A 145 -0.02 -21.08 16.53
CA ALA A 145 -0.41 -21.09 17.94
C ALA A 145 -1.92 -20.80 18.09
N GLY A 146 -2.43 -19.77 17.41
CA GLY A 146 -3.85 -19.40 17.46
C GLY A 146 -4.77 -20.49 16.91
N LYS A 147 -4.34 -21.28 15.92
CA LYS A 147 -5.10 -22.44 15.45
C LYS A 147 -5.27 -23.50 16.54
N GLY A 148 -4.20 -23.81 17.28
CA GLY A 148 -4.25 -24.74 18.41
C GLY A 148 -5.18 -24.24 19.52
N ASP A 149 -5.01 -22.98 19.93
CA ASP A 149 -5.85 -22.36 20.97
C ASP A 149 -7.34 -22.35 20.59
N PHE A 150 -7.65 -22.09 19.31
CA PHE A 150 -9.02 -22.16 18.81
C PHE A 150 -9.59 -23.57 18.82
N GLU A 151 -8.83 -24.58 18.38
CA GLU A 151 -9.28 -25.98 18.40
C GLU A 151 -9.55 -26.46 19.82
N ASP A 152 -8.67 -26.14 20.77
CA ASP A 152 -8.84 -26.49 22.18
C ASP A 152 -10.08 -25.80 22.78
N TRP A 153 -10.25 -24.49 22.52
CA TRP A 153 -11.43 -23.76 22.93
C TRP A 153 -12.71 -24.34 22.30
N PHE A 154 -12.72 -24.59 20.99
CA PHE A 154 -13.88 -25.13 20.26
C PHE A 154 -14.30 -26.49 20.82
N ASN A 155 -13.33 -27.38 21.06
CA ASN A 155 -13.58 -28.68 21.68
C ASN A 155 -14.16 -28.53 23.09
N SER A 156 -13.72 -27.54 23.87
CA SER A 156 -14.22 -27.31 25.24
C SER A 156 -15.68 -26.86 25.29
N VAL A 157 -16.20 -26.24 24.22
CA VAL A 157 -17.58 -25.72 24.15
C VAL A 157 -18.49 -26.52 23.22
N LYS A 158 -17.98 -27.60 22.59
CA LYS A 158 -18.66 -28.34 21.53
C LYS A 158 -20.07 -28.82 21.90
N GLU A 159 -20.24 -29.42 23.07
CA GLU A 159 -21.55 -29.92 23.53
C GLU A 159 -22.58 -28.79 23.71
N ILE A 160 -22.12 -27.60 24.11
CA ILE A 160 -22.97 -26.40 24.22
C ILE A 160 -23.40 -25.95 22.83
N LEU A 161 -22.46 -25.92 21.87
CA LEU A 161 -22.76 -25.54 20.48
C LEU A 161 -23.72 -26.52 19.80
N GLU A 162 -23.61 -27.82 20.05
CA GLU A 162 -24.51 -28.84 19.49
C GLU A 162 -25.94 -28.73 20.03
N SER A 163 -26.11 -28.24 21.26
CA SER A 163 -27.42 -28.14 21.93
C SER A 163 -28.10 -26.79 21.81
N ILE A 164 -27.45 -25.79 21.18
CA ILE A 164 -27.92 -24.39 21.16
C ILE A 164 -29.20 -24.16 20.34
N ASP A 165 -29.42 -24.93 19.28
CA ASP A 165 -30.60 -24.81 18.42
C ASP A 165 -31.19 -26.19 18.06
N PRO A 166 -31.90 -26.82 19.00
CA PRO A 166 -32.50 -28.13 18.78
C PRO A 166 -33.47 -28.09 17.60
N GLY A 167 -33.18 -28.91 16.57
CA GLY A 167 -34.01 -29.00 15.37
C GLY A 167 -33.88 -27.85 14.38
N GLY A 168 -32.93 -26.92 14.56
CA GLY A 168 -32.59 -25.92 13.54
C GLY A 168 -33.61 -24.78 13.38
N VAL A 169 -34.44 -24.52 14.39
CA VAL A 169 -35.52 -23.54 14.30
C VAL A 169 -34.96 -22.12 14.21
N LEU A 170 -33.96 -21.78 15.02
CA LEU A 170 -33.32 -20.47 14.95
C LEU A 170 -32.51 -20.32 13.67
N LEU A 171 -31.79 -21.36 13.26
CA LEU A 171 -31.04 -21.39 12.01
C LEU A 171 -31.93 -21.06 10.81
N SER A 172 -33.12 -21.66 10.73
CA SER A 172 -34.07 -21.37 9.63
C SER A 172 -34.49 -19.90 9.56
N LYS A 173 -34.66 -19.24 10.72
CA LYS A 173 -35.00 -17.81 10.79
C LYS A 173 -33.81 -16.92 10.45
N VAL A 174 -32.62 -17.30 10.90
CA VAL A 174 -31.38 -16.57 10.60
C VAL A 174 -31.09 -16.63 9.11
N VAL A 175 -31.24 -17.79 8.46
CA VAL A 175 -31.07 -17.92 6.99
C VAL A 175 -32.09 -17.07 6.22
N ALA A 176 -33.35 -17.04 6.67
CA ALA A 176 -34.35 -16.16 6.06
C ALA A 176 -34.00 -14.67 6.23
N PHE A 177 -33.47 -14.29 7.39
CA PHE A 177 -33.00 -12.93 7.65
C PHE A 177 -31.75 -12.59 6.82
N GLU A 178 -30.79 -13.51 6.71
CA GLU A 178 -29.60 -13.37 5.87
C GLU A 178 -29.97 -13.13 4.41
N LYS A 179 -30.98 -13.82 3.88
CA LYS A 179 -31.51 -13.56 2.54
C LYS A 179 -32.08 -12.14 2.40
N LEU A 180 -32.81 -11.65 3.41
CA LEU A 180 -33.31 -10.27 3.39
C LEU A 180 -32.16 -9.26 3.45
N MET A 181 -31.13 -9.54 4.26
CA MET A 181 -29.95 -8.69 4.37
C MET A 181 -29.16 -8.66 3.05
N SER A 182 -28.97 -9.80 2.39
CA SER A 182 -28.24 -9.88 1.11
C SER A 182 -28.94 -9.17 -0.05
N GLU A 183 -30.25 -8.92 0.06
CA GLU A 183 -31.06 -8.18 -0.92
C GLU A 183 -31.18 -6.69 -0.61
N ARG A 184 -30.97 -6.27 0.64
CA ARG A 184 -31.35 -4.92 1.10
C ARG A 184 -30.23 -4.11 1.73
N VAL A 185 -29.22 -4.77 2.30
CA VAL A 185 -28.18 -4.09 3.08
C VAL A 185 -26.89 -4.00 2.27
N PRO A 186 -26.40 -2.77 1.99
CA PRO A 186 -25.19 -2.54 1.22
C PRO A 186 -23.93 -2.85 2.04
N SER A 187 -23.60 -4.13 2.15
CA SER A 187 -22.40 -4.60 2.86
C SER A 187 -21.76 -5.84 2.23
N GLY A 188 -22.21 -6.23 1.04
CA GLY A 188 -21.79 -7.46 0.37
C GLY A 188 -20.56 -7.25 -0.49
N ALA A 189 -20.75 -6.53 -1.60
CA ALA A 189 -19.71 -6.23 -2.58
C ALA A 189 -19.38 -4.73 -2.57
N GLU A 190 -18.11 -4.42 -2.79
CA GLU A 190 -17.60 -3.04 -2.85
C GLU A 190 -17.09 -2.76 -4.26
N PHE A 191 -17.51 -1.61 -4.80
CA PHE A 191 -17.09 -1.10 -6.10
C PHE A 191 -16.42 0.26 -5.90
N PHE A 192 -15.61 0.66 -6.87
CA PHE A 192 -15.00 1.98 -6.88
C PHE A 192 -15.22 2.70 -8.21
N ILE A 193 -15.30 4.03 -8.13
CA ILE A 193 -15.30 4.95 -9.27
C ILE A 193 -14.24 6.01 -9.00
N GLU A 194 -13.32 6.22 -9.92
CA GLU A 194 -12.42 7.38 -9.94
C GLU A 194 -13.00 8.45 -10.87
N HIS A 195 -12.87 9.71 -10.47
CA HIS A 195 -13.44 10.84 -11.19
C HIS A 195 -12.55 12.07 -11.15
N ASP A 196 -12.84 13.04 -12.02
CA ASP A 196 -12.07 14.27 -12.20
C ASP A 196 -12.42 15.42 -11.22
N SER A 197 -13.56 15.34 -10.55
CA SER A 197 -14.02 16.38 -9.61
C SER A 197 -13.26 16.40 -8.28
N ASP A 198 -13.00 17.61 -7.76
CA ASP A 198 -12.52 17.84 -6.38
C ASP A 198 -13.64 17.74 -5.32
N TYR A 199 -14.90 17.59 -5.74
CA TYR A 199 -16.08 17.49 -4.89
C TYR A 199 -16.60 16.04 -4.79
N GLN A 200 -17.75 15.85 -4.13
CA GLN A 200 -18.43 14.56 -3.98
C GLN A 200 -19.58 14.45 -4.99
N PRO A 201 -19.35 13.93 -6.21
CA PRO A 201 -20.40 13.70 -7.20
C PRO A 201 -21.39 12.62 -6.73
N GLU A 202 -22.63 12.68 -7.22
CA GLU A 202 -23.69 11.72 -6.85
C GLU A 202 -23.63 10.47 -7.73
N VAL A 203 -23.90 9.29 -7.15
CA VAL A 203 -23.93 8.00 -7.87
C VAL A 203 -25.28 7.34 -7.68
N GLU A 204 -25.91 6.96 -8.79
CA GLU A 204 -27.07 6.08 -8.82
C GLU A 204 -26.67 4.70 -9.37
N VAL A 205 -27.17 3.62 -8.74
CA VAL A 205 -26.87 2.25 -9.16
C VAL A 205 -28.16 1.53 -9.52
N THR A 206 -28.18 0.94 -10.71
CA THR A 206 -29.31 0.15 -11.21
C THR A 206 -28.84 -1.19 -11.73
N THR A 207 -29.69 -2.21 -11.68
CA THR A 207 -29.45 -3.50 -12.32
C THR A 207 -30.61 -3.89 -13.21
N TYR A 208 -30.30 -4.59 -14.30
CA TYR A 208 -31.26 -5.11 -15.26
C TYR A 208 -30.66 -6.29 -16.03
N LYS A 209 -31.52 -7.00 -16.76
CA LYS A 209 -31.14 -8.14 -17.59
C LYS A 209 -31.51 -7.94 -19.05
N ASN A 210 -30.83 -8.66 -19.94
CA ASN A 210 -31.18 -8.77 -21.36
C ASN A 210 -31.28 -7.41 -22.06
N ALA A 211 -30.36 -6.50 -21.72
CA ALA A 211 -30.20 -5.24 -22.44
C ALA A 211 -29.72 -5.50 -23.88
N ILE A 212 -29.83 -4.48 -24.74
CA ILE A 212 -29.44 -4.61 -26.14
C ILE A 212 -27.97 -5.04 -26.24
N GLY A 213 -27.74 -6.18 -26.90
CA GLY A 213 -26.40 -6.72 -27.12
C GLY A 213 -25.89 -7.62 -25.99
N THR A 214 -26.68 -7.83 -24.92
CA THR A 214 -26.34 -8.75 -23.82
C THR A 214 -27.18 -10.02 -23.84
N GLU A 215 -28.14 -10.16 -24.77
CA GLU A 215 -28.99 -11.35 -24.87
C GLU A 215 -28.18 -12.57 -25.36
N MET A 216 -28.39 -13.75 -24.74
CA MET A 216 -27.57 -14.95 -24.99
C MET A 216 -27.61 -15.46 -26.44
N GLU A 217 -28.73 -15.32 -27.14
CA GLU A 217 -28.92 -15.83 -28.51
C GLU A 217 -28.79 -14.72 -29.58
N GLY A 218 -28.34 -13.53 -29.18
CA GLY A 218 -28.14 -12.38 -30.05
C GLY A 218 -29.26 -11.33 -29.98
N LEU A 219 -29.18 -10.33 -30.85
CA LEU A 219 -30.08 -9.18 -30.81
C LEU A 219 -31.57 -9.57 -30.91
N ASP A 220 -32.40 -9.03 -30.02
CA ASP A 220 -33.86 -9.21 -30.01
C ASP A 220 -34.31 -10.68 -29.81
N THR A 221 -33.50 -11.49 -29.11
CA THR A 221 -33.88 -12.86 -28.71
C THR A 221 -34.35 -12.98 -27.27
N GLY A 222 -34.22 -11.91 -26.48
CA GLY A 222 -34.62 -11.88 -25.08
C GLY A 222 -36.15 -11.92 -24.86
N PRO A 223 -36.62 -12.11 -23.62
CA PRO A 223 -38.05 -12.13 -23.30
C PRO A 223 -38.74 -10.76 -23.49
N SER A 224 -37.97 -9.67 -23.49
CA SER A 224 -38.42 -8.30 -23.67
C SER A 224 -37.37 -7.51 -24.45
N PHE A 225 -37.76 -6.92 -25.58
CA PHE A 225 -36.86 -6.09 -26.37
C PHE A 225 -36.43 -4.84 -25.58
N GLY A 226 -35.12 -4.59 -25.53
CA GLY A 226 -34.54 -3.44 -24.85
C GLY A 226 -34.21 -3.65 -23.37
N GLY A 227 -34.56 -4.80 -22.78
CA GLY A 227 -34.26 -5.14 -21.39
C GLY A 227 -35.48 -5.57 -20.57
N GLU A 228 -35.18 -6.22 -19.45
CA GLU A 228 -36.13 -6.57 -18.40
C GLU A 228 -36.32 -5.44 -17.37
N THR A 229 -36.90 -5.77 -16.21
CA THR A 229 -37.18 -4.81 -15.14
C THR A 229 -35.88 -4.17 -14.62
N ILE A 230 -35.85 -2.84 -14.62
CA ILE A 230 -34.77 -2.05 -14.02
C ILE A 230 -35.05 -1.91 -12.52
N THR A 231 -34.05 -2.28 -11.71
CA THR A 231 -34.14 -2.21 -10.24
C THR A 231 -33.09 -1.25 -9.71
N VAL A 232 -33.51 -0.28 -8.88
CA VAL A 232 -32.57 0.56 -8.13
C VAL A 232 -31.92 -0.25 -7.02
N VAL A 233 -30.60 -0.27 -7.00
CA VAL A 233 -29.80 -1.02 -6.04
C VAL A 233 -29.56 -0.14 -4.81
N PRO A 234 -29.85 -0.63 -3.59
CA PRO A 234 -29.46 0.07 -2.36
C PRO A 234 -27.94 0.23 -2.30
N THR A 235 -27.46 1.43 -1.98
CA THR A 235 -26.03 1.72 -1.90
C THR A 235 -25.65 2.31 -0.54
N PHE A 236 -24.40 2.09 -0.14
CA PHE A 236 -23.74 2.87 0.90
C PHE A 236 -22.47 3.46 0.30
N ILE A 237 -22.39 4.79 0.30
CA ILE A 237 -21.37 5.53 -0.45
C ILE A 237 -20.39 6.19 0.52
N ARG A 238 -19.10 6.02 0.23
CA ARG A 238 -17.98 6.68 0.93
C ARG A 238 -17.13 7.42 -0.09
N TYR A 239 -16.53 8.52 0.32
CA TYR A 239 -15.74 9.39 -0.56
C TYR A 239 -14.32 9.54 -0.05
N ASP A 240 -13.38 9.34 -0.97
CA ASP A 240 -12.00 9.78 -0.87
C ASP A 240 -11.75 10.86 -1.94
N ARG A 241 -10.56 11.47 -1.93
CA ARG A 241 -10.22 12.46 -2.95
C ARG A 241 -10.23 11.80 -4.33
N MET A 242 -11.08 12.30 -5.22
CA MET A 242 -11.23 11.83 -6.61
C MET A 242 -11.61 10.34 -6.73
N ARG A 243 -12.19 9.75 -5.68
CA ARG A 243 -12.60 8.35 -5.65
C ARG A 243 -13.84 8.15 -4.78
N ILE A 244 -14.75 7.33 -5.27
CA ILE A 244 -15.99 6.93 -4.59
C ILE A 244 -15.91 5.43 -4.34
N HIS A 245 -16.26 5.02 -3.12
CA HIS A 245 -16.46 3.64 -2.72
C HIS A 245 -17.95 3.38 -2.57
N ILE A 246 -18.44 2.31 -3.21
CA ILE A 246 -19.86 2.02 -3.34
C ILE A 246 -20.08 0.59 -2.87
N ASP A 247 -20.62 0.44 -1.66
CA ASP A 247 -21.05 -0.84 -1.14
C ASP A 247 -22.48 -1.15 -1.62
N ILE A 248 -22.71 -2.39 -2.08
CA ILE A 248 -24.02 -2.89 -2.50
C ILE A 248 -24.34 -4.24 -1.83
N PRO A 249 -25.63 -4.65 -1.77
CA PRO A 249 -26.01 -5.95 -1.25
C PRO A 249 -25.40 -7.09 -2.07
N SER A 250 -25.06 -8.20 -1.40
CA SER A 250 -24.35 -9.32 -2.04
C SER A 250 -25.13 -10.03 -3.14
N SER A 251 -26.47 -9.94 -3.14
CA SER A 251 -27.30 -10.51 -4.21
C SER A 251 -27.16 -9.79 -5.55
N PHE A 252 -26.63 -8.55 -5.56
CA PHE A 252 -26.38 -7.77 -6.78
C PHE A 252 -24.91 -7.80 -7.20
N ALA A 253 -24.05 -8.51 -6.46
CA ALA A 253 -22.63 -8.59 -6.77
C ALA A 253 -22.42 -9.26 -8.13
N LEU A 254 -21.65 -8.60 -9.00
CA LEU A 254 -21.31 -9.08 -10.34
C LEU A 254 -19.81 -8.92 -10.58
N THR A 255 -19.19 -9.92 -11.19
CA THR A 255 -17.78 -9.94 -11.58
C THR A 255 -17.72 -10.18 -13.09
N GLY A 256 -17.89 -9.10 -13.84
CA GLY A 256 -18.02 -9.13 -15.29
C GLY A 256 -17.04 -8.20 -16.00
N GLU A 257 -17.27 -7.99 -17.30
CA GLU A 257 -16.56 -6.99 -18.08
C GLU A 257 -16.91 -5.59 -17.56
N VAL A 258 -15.88 -4.75 -17.38
CA VAL A 258 -16.04 -3.35 -16.98
C VAL A 258 -16.03 -2.48 -18.23
N VAL A 259 -17.11 -1.74 -18.46
CA VAL A 259 -17.25 -0.80 -19.59
C VAL A 259 -17.50 0.59 -19.02
N ILE A 260 -16.74 1.58 -19.47
CA ILE A 260 -16.91 2.98 -19.07
C ILE A 260 -17.32 3.78 -20.31
N GLU A 261 -18.44 4.47 -20.22
CA GLU A 261 -18.97 5.35 -21.26
C GLU A 261 -19.38 6.68 -20.64
N GLU A 262 -18.57 7.72 -20.89
CA GLU A 262 -18.73 9.07 -20.34
C GLU A 262 -18.87 9.11 -18.80
N ASN A 263 -20.10 9.30 -18.31
CA ASN A 263 -20.44 9.37 -16.90
C ASN A 263 -21.07 8.07 -16.37
N THR A 264 -21.00 7.00 -17.15
CA THR A 264 -21.61 5.71 -16.85
C THR A 264 -20.54 4.62 -16.79
N LEU A 265 -20.62 3.78 -15.76
CA LEU A 265 -19.82 2.57 -15.63
C LEU A 265 -20.76 1.36 -15.60
N LEU A 266 -20.48 0.37 -16.43
CA LEU A 266 -21.23 -0.88 -16.53
C LEU A 266 -20.35 -2.06 -16.12
N ILE A 267 -20.94 -2.99 -15.36
CA ILE A 267 -20.39 -4.32 -15.12
C ILE A 267 -21.32 -5.32 -15.79
N ILE A 268 -20.82 -6.01 -16.80
CA ILE A 268 -21.62 -6.90 -17.67
C ILE A 268 -21.15 -8.35 -17.47
N ASP A 269 -22.05 -9.22 -17.00
CA ASP A 269 -21.79 -10.66 -16.86
C ASP A 269 -22.94 -11.46 -17.51
N GLY A 270 -22.68 -11.88 -18.75
CA GLY A 270 -23.68 -12.51 -19.61
C GLY A 270 -24.87 -11.58 -19.85
N GLU A 271 -26.06 -12.05 -19.48
CA GLU A 271 -27.31 -11.26 -19.60
C GLU A 271 -27.48 -10.20 -18.51
N ASN A 272 -26.66 -10.20 -17.46
CA ASN A 272 -26.82 -9.32 -16.30
C ASN A 272 -25.96 -8.06 -16.44
N VAL A 273 -26.56 -6.92 -16.13
CA VAL A 273 -25.89 -5.63 -16.15
C VAL A 273 -26.07 -4.94 -14.80
N LEU A 274 -24.96 -4.44 -14.26
CA LEU A 274 -24.94 -3.47 -13.16
C LEU A 274 -24.46 -2.13 -13.71
N ASN A 275 -25.29 -1.11 -13.57
CA ASN A 275 -25.05 0.21 -14.12
C ASN A 275 -24.85 1.22 -12.97
N PHE A 276 -23.77 1.97 -13.04
CA PHE A 276 -23.42 3.07 -12.16
C PHE A 276 -23.44 4.36 -12.96
N THR A 277 -24.35 5.27 -12.64
CA THR A 277 -24.45 6.58 -13.27
C THR A 277 -23.92 7.65 -12.33
N LEU A 278 -22.95 8.42 -12.79
CA LEU A 278 -22.31 9.52 -12.06
C LEU A 278 -22.89 10.86 -12.51
N ASP A 279 -23.29 11.71 -11.57
CA ASP A 279 -23.69 13.09 -11.83
C ASP A 279 -22.70 14.10 -11.23
N GLY A 280 -22.40 15.15 -11.99
CA GLY A 280 -21.50 16.23 -11.58
C GLY A 280 -20.00 15.98 -11.77
N ALA A 281 -19.59 14.89 -12.44
CA ALA A 281 -18.19 14.58 -12.78
C ALA A 281 -18.06 13.59 -13.96
N THR A 282 -16.85 13.44 -14.51
CA THR A 282 -16.54 12.42 -15.53
C THR A 282 -15.81 11.24 -14.90
N ILE A 283 -16.21 10.03 -15.26
CA ILE A 283 -15.55 8.81 -14.78
C ILE A 283 -14.22 8.64 -15.50
N THR A 284 -13.13 8.48 -14.73
CA THR A 284 -11.80 8.22 -15.27
C THR A 284 -11.40 6.75 -15.19
N ASN A 285 -11.97 6.02 -14.23
CA ASN A 285 -11.72 4.59 -13.99
C ASN A 285 -12.79 4.02 -13.04
N GLY A 286 -12.90 2.69 -12.94
CA GLY A 286 -13.70 2.05 -11.91
C GLY A 286 -13.75 0.53 -12.04
N GLY A 287 -14.36 -0.14 -11.08
CA GLY A 287 -14.46 -1.60 -11.07
C GLY A 287 -14.81 -2.19 -9.70
N VAL A 288 -14.67 -3.50 -9.59
CA VAL A 288 -14.86 -4.25 -8.34
C VAL A 288 -13.61 -4.08 -7.45
N MET A 289 -13.79 -3.86 -6.15
CA MET A 289 -12.69 -3.94 -5.19
C MET A 289 -12.45 -5.40 -4.78
N ASP A 290 -11.26 -5.92 -5.07
CA ASP A 290 -10.81 -7.18 -4.47
C ASP A 290 -10.56 -6.95 -2.97
N LYS A 291 -11.37 -7.58 -2.12
CA LYS A 291 -11.09 -7.63 -0.67
C LYS A 291 -9.87 -8.54 -0.45
N LEU A 292 -8.71 -7.93 -0.19
CA LEU A 292 -7.48 -8.59 0.26
C LEU A 292 -7.70 -9.39 1.55
#